data_AF-A0A8T3V2P2-F1
#
_entry.id   AF-A0A8T3V2P2-F1
#
_cell.length_a   1.000
_cell.length_b   1.000
_cell.length_c   1.000
_cell.angle_alpha   90.00
_cell.angle_beta   90.00
_cell.angle_gamma   90.00
#
_symmetry.space_group_name_H-M   'P 1'
#
loop_
_entity.id
_entity.type
_entity.pdbx_description
1 polymer ?
#
loop_
_entity_poly.entity_id
_entity_poly.type
_entity_poly.pdbx_seq_one_letter_code
_entity_poly.pdbx_strand_id
1 'polypeptide(L)'
;MMENEEFDWKEFTNLAVEYIDDNNPAKQRTGVSRFYYGSFCTSRDFINENKTYLNEESKKIMTSKSVDAHGETSKIFKHHKKFKKGNKGKIISKNLNKLRKMRNQEDYDKIISKPLSQMINDSEKLSKRILELLNELN
;
A
#
# COMPACT_ATOMS: atom_id res chain seq x y z
N MET A 1 31.32 -3.30 -12.55
CA MET A 1 30.31 -3.59 -11.50
C MET A 1 29.09 -2.79 -11.87
N MET A 2 27.92 -3.43 -12.03
CA MET A 2 26.68 -2.65 -12.08
C MET A 2 26.41 -2.18 -10.65
N GLU A 3 26.30 -0.87 -10.46
CA GLU A 3 25.77 -0.31 -9.21
C GLU A 3 24.33 -0.81 -9.09
N ASN A 4 24.00 -1.43 -7.95
CA ASN A 4 22.61 -1.76 -7.67
C ASN A 4 21.93 -0.46 -7.25
N GLU A 5 20.96 0.00 -8.03
CA GLU A 5 20.08 1.09 -7.63
C GLU A 5 19.08 0.58 -6.59
N GLU A 6 19.21 1.05 -5.35
CA GLU A 6 18.22 0.83 -4.29
C GLU A 6 17.07 1.81 -4.48
N PHE A 7 15.83 1.32 -4.44
CA PHE A 7 14.63 2.13 -4.66
C PHE A 7 13.81 2.25 -3.36
N ASP A 8 13.56 3.47 -2.89
CA ASP A 8 12.64 3.71 -1.78
C ASP A 8 11.20 3.71 -2.30
N TRP A 9 10.38 2.76 -1.83
CA TRP A 9 8.97 2.68 -2.20
C TRP A 9 8.16 3.95 -1.90
N LYS A 10 8.63 4.82 -1.00
CA LYS A 10 8.03 6.14 -0.75
C LYS A 10 8.15 7.08 -1.95
N GLU A 11 9.11 6.88 -2.85
CA GLU A 11 9.21 7.63 -4.10
C GLU A 11 7.95 7.47 -4.95
N PHE A 12 7.29 6.30 -4.93
CA PHE A 12 5.98 6.15 -5.56
C PHE A 12 4.92 7.07 -4.95
N THR A 13 4.91 7.22 -3.61
CA THR A 13 3.95 8.10 -2.96
C THR A 13 4.24 9.58 -3.24
N ASN A 14 5.52 9.95 -3.34
CA ASN A 14 5.93 11.31 -3.71
C ASN A 14 5.50 11.64 -5.14
N LEU A 15 5.76 10.74 -6.09
CA LEU A 15 5.32 10.90 -7.47
C LEU A 15 3.78 11.01 -7.57
N ALA A 16 3.05 10.24 -6.77
CA ALA A 16 1.60 10.28 -6.77
C ALA A 16 1.03 11.63 -6.29
N VAL A 17 1.74 12.32 -5.38
CA VAL A 17 1.34 13.65 -4.89
C VAL A 17 1.37 14.68 -6.02
N GLU A 18 2.33 14.59 -6.94
CA GLU A 18 2.43 15.49 -8.10
C GLU A 18 1.21 15.41 -9.03
N TYR A 19 0.43 14.33 -8.96
CA TYR A 19 -0.73 14.11 -9.82
C TYR A 19 -2.07 14.51 -9.20
N ILE A 20 -2.09 14.97 -7.94
CA ILE A 20 -3.34 15.29 -7.22
C ILE A 20 -4.11 16.43 -7.89
N ASP A 21 -3.40 17.51 -8.23
CA ASP A 21 -3.99 18.73 -8.81
C ASP A 21 -4.03 18.72 -10.34
N ASP A 22 -3.60 17.62 -10.96
CA ASP A 22 -3.62 17.47 -12.41
C ASP A 22 -5.01 17.00 -12.89
N ASN A 23 -5.53 17.63 -13.94
CA ASN A 23 -6.83 17.27 -14.53
C ASN A 23 -6.73 16.11 -15.55
N ASN A 24 -5.53 15.59 -15.82
CA ASN A 24 -5.31 14.47 -16.71
C ASN A 24 -5.73 13.14 -16.05
N PRO A 25 -6.76 12.44 -16.58
CA PRO A 25 -7.25 11.19 -16.02
C PRO A 25 -6.18 10.10 -15.89
N ALA A 26 -5.22 10.03 -16.82
CA ALA A 26 -4.17 9.03 -16.80
C ALA A 26 -3.19 9.27 -15.65
N LYS A 27 -2.86 10.54 -15.36
CA LYS A 27 -2.02 10.90 -14.21
C LYS A 27 -2.73 10.60 -12.90
N GLN A 28 -4.01 10.96 -12.77
CA GLN A 28 -4.78 10.67 -11.56
C GLN A 28 -4.93 9.16 -11.29
N ARG A 29 -5.25 8.37 -12.32
CA ARG A 29 -5.25 6.89 -12.29
C ARG A 29 -3.91 6.34 -11.82
N THR A 30 -2.83 6.84 -12.43
CA THR A 30 -1.47 6.46 -12.06
C THR A 30 -1.18 6.80 -10.60
N GLY A 31 -1.55 7.99 -10.14
CA GLY A 31 -1.35 8.42 -8.75
C GLY A 31 -2.04 7.49 -7.75
N VAL A 32 -3.29 7.09 -7.99
CA VAL A 32 -3.99 6.10 -7.15
C VAL A 32 -3.22 4.78 -7.10
N SER A 33 -2.76 4.29 -8.26
CA SER A 33 -1.97 3.06 -8.34
C SER A 33 -0.65 3.17 -7.56
N ARG A 34 0.04 4.32 -7.66
CA ARG A 34 1.31 4.58 -6.98
C ARG A 34 1.15 4.75 -5.46
N PHE A 35 0.08 5.39 -4.99
CA PHE A 35 -0.26 5.39 -3.56
C PHE A 35 -0.47 3.98 -3.02
N TYR A 36 -1.15 3.11 -3.77
CA TYR A 36 -1.31 1.71 -3.37
C TYR A 36 0.03 0.97 -3.34
N TYR A 37 0.81 0.98 -4.41
CA TYR A 37 2.06 0.23 -4.50
C TYR A 37 3.09 0.70 -3.47
N GLY A 38 3.27 2.02 -3.30
CA GLY A 38 4.17 2.55 -2.28
C GLY A 38 3.77 2.11 -0.87
N SER A 39 2.47 2.20 -0.54
CA SER A 39 1.96 1.75 0.76
C SER A 39 2.12 0.24 0.97
N PHE A 40 1.79 -0.56 -0.05
CA PHE A 40 1.86 -2.02 0.01
C PHE A 40 3.31 -2.51 0.14
N CYS A 41 4.22 -2.05 -0.71
CA CYS A 41 5.62 -2.49 -0.68
C CYS A 41 6.27 -2.10 0.64
N THR A 42 6.09 -0.86 1.10
CA THR A 42 6.60 -0.41 2.42
C THR A 42 6.05 -1.27 3.56
N SER A 43 4.74 -1.59 3.54
CA SER A 43 4.09 -2.43 4.54
C SER A 43 4.60 -3.88 4.53
N ARG A 44 4.85 -4.43 3.33
CA ARG A 44 5.36 -5.79 3.14
C ARG A 44 6.80 -5.90 3.64
N ASP A 45 7.64 -4.94 3.29
CA ASP A 45 9.05 -4.95 3.64
C ASP A 45 9.22 -4.73 5.16
N PHE A 46 8.40 -3.86 5.77
CA PHE A 46 8.30 -3.74 7.23
C PHE A 46 8.03 -5.10 7.92
N ILE A 47 7.12 -5.92 7.38
CA ILE A 47 6.85 -7.27 7.93
C ILE A 47 8.07 -8.17 7.77
N ASN A 48 8.72 -8.14 6.61
CA ASN A 48 9.88 -8.98 6.31
C ASN A 48 11.08 -8.64 7.18
N GLU A 49 11.40 -7.36 7.33
CA GLU A 49 12.45 -6.83 8.19
C GLU A 49 12.23 -7.21 9.65
N ASN A 50 10.99 -7.08 10.13
CA ASN A 50 10.61 -7.42 11.51
C ASN A 50 10.34 -8.92 11.73
N LYS A 51 10.36 -9.73 10.67
CA LYS A 51 10.03 -11.18 10.68
C LYS A 51 8.68 -11.50 11.36
N THR A 52 7.68 -10.64 11.19
CA THR A 52 6.37 -10.75 11.87
C THR A 52 5.35 -11.55 11.06
N TYR A 53 5.67 -12.81 10.79
CA TYR A 53 4.79 -13.71 10.05
C TYR A 53 3.73 -14.36 10.95
N LEU A 54 2.62 -14.81 10.38
CA LEU A 54 1.62 -15.57 11.14
C LEU A 54 2.04 -17.03 11.36
N ASN A 55 2.74 -17.62 10.38
CA ASN A 55 3.24 -19.00 10.34
C ASN A 55 4.24 -19.15 9.16
N GLU A 56 4.78 -20.36 8.94
CA GLU A 56 5.74 -20.60 7.85
C GLU A 56 5.14 -20.45 6.44
N GLU A 57 3.84 -20.73 6.26
CA GLU A 57 3.16 -20.50 4.99
C GLU A 57 3.09 -18.99 4.66
N SER A 58 2.71 -18.19 5.66
CA SER A 58 2.69 -16.73 5.60
C SER A 58 4.06 -16.17 5.23
N LYS A 59 5.13 -16.69 5.85
CA LYS A 59 6.51 -16.34 5.51
C LYS A 59 6.84 -16.64 4.05
N LYS A 60 6.53 -17.86 3.57
CA LYS A 60 6.76 -18.27 2.18
C LYS A 60 6.06 -17.34 1.18
N ILE A 61 4.81 -16.96 1.46
CA ILE A 61 4.06 -16.01 0.63
C ILE A 61 4.74 -14.64 0.62
N MET A 62 5.09 -14.12 1.78
CA MET A 62 5.65 -12.76 1.94
C MET A 62 7.05 -12.58 1.35
N THR A 63 7.85 -13.65 1.29
CA THR A 63 9.17 -13.64 0.64
C THR A 63 9.11 -14.00 -0.84
N SER A 64 7.93 -14.28 -1.39
CA SER A 64 7.73 -14.56 -2.81
C SER A 64 7.29 -13.32 -3.59
N LYS A 65 7.32 -13.39 -4.93
CA LYS A 65 6.70 -12.41 -5.82
C LYS A 65 5.23 -12.74 -6.15
N SER A 66 4.56 -13.52 -5.31
CA SER A 66 3.16 -13.92 -5.55
C SER A 66 2.19 -12.75 -5.39
N VAL A 67 1.12 -12.77 -6.21
CA VAL A 67 -0.06 -11.90 -6.05
C VAL A 67 -0.73 -12.07 -4.68
N ASP A 68 -0.54 -13.23 -4.04
CA ASP A 68 -1.09 -13.54 -2.71
C ASP A 68 -0.48 -12.66 -1.62
N ALA A 69 0.74 -12.12 -1.84
CA ALA A 69 1.41 -11.25 -0.89
C ALA A 69 0.57 -10.01 -0.53
N HIS A 70 -0.24 -9.51 -1.46
CA HIS A 70 -1.17 -8.40 -1.19
C HIS A 70 -2.22 -8.75 -0.13
N GLY A 71 -2.81 -9.94 -0.24
CA GLY A 71 -3.78 -10.44 0.73
C GLY A 71 -3.12 -10.76 2.07
N GLU A 72 -1.97 -11.44 2.01
CA GLU A 72 -1.25 -11.89 3.20
C GLU A 72 -0.70 -10.71 4.01
N THR A 73 -0.18 -9.66 3.37
CA THR A 73 0.24 -8.42 4.05
C THR A 73 -0.91 -7.84 4.89
N SER A 74 -2.09 -7.70 4.29
CA SER A 74 -3.27 -7.17 4.98
C SER A 74 -3.74 -8.08 6.13
N LYS A 75 -3.64 -9.40 5.95
CA LYS A 75 -3.99 -10.41 6.97
C LYS A 75 -3.02 -10.36 8.15
N ILE A 76 -1.72 -10.26 7.90
CA ILE A 76 -0.69 -10.14 8.94
C ILE A 76 -0.94 -8.91 9.81
N PHE A 77 -1.12 -7.72 9.22
CA PHE A 77 -1.43 -6.50 9.99
C PHE A 77 -2.69 -6.63 10.85
N LYS A 78 -3.72 -7.32 10.34
CA LYS A 78 -4.97 -7.52 11.07
C LYS A 78 -4.86 -8.52 12.22
N HIS A 79 -4.06 -9.58 12.06
CA HIS A 79 -4.11 -10.75 12.94
C HIS A 79 -2.88 -10.95 13.81
N HIS A 80 -1.72 -10.44 13.43
CA HIS A 80 -0.48 -10.63 14.17
C HIS A 80 -0.51 -9.87 15.51
N LYS A 81 -0.10 -10.54 16.60
CA LYS A 81 -0.21 -10.01 17.97
C LYS A 81 0.51 -8.67 18.17
N LYS A 82 1.68 -8.47 17.52
CA LYS A 82 2.46 -7.22 17.60
C LYS A 82 1.67 -6.01 17.12
N PHE A 83 0.81 -6.19 16.11
CA PHE A 83 0.10 -5.08 15.44
C PHE A 83 -1.30 -4.82 15.99
N LYS A 84 -1.82 -5.72 16.84
CA LYS A 84 -3.14 -5.55 17.47
C LYS A 84 -3.14 -4.48 18.56
N LYS A 85 -2.01 -4.21 19.20
CA LYS A 85 -1.92 -3.21 20.27
C LYS A 85 -2.32 -1.83 19.73
N GLY A 86 -3.32 -1.20 20.34
CA GLY A 86 -3.81 0.12 19.93
C GLY A 86 -4.55 0.15 18.59
N ASN A 87 -5.02 -1.00 18.08
CA ASN A 87 -5.78 -1.11 16.81
C ASN A 87 -5.04 -0.67 15.54
N LYS A 88 -3.76 -0.31 15.59
CA LYS A 88 -2.99 0.22 14.46
C LYS A 88 -2.97 -0.74 13.27
N GLY A 89 -2.67 -2.02 13.49
CA GLY A 89 -2.66 -3.04 12.44
C GLY A 89 -4.02 -3.25 11.77
N LYS A 90 -5.13 -3.13 12.52
CA LYS A 90 -6.48 -3.20 11.95
C LYS A 90 -6.75 -2.00 11.02
N ILE A 91 -6.26 -0.81 11.36
CA ILE A 91 -6.38 0.39 10.52
C ILE A 91 -5.52 0.24 9.25
N ILE A 92 -4.27 -0.19 9.37
CA ILE A 92 -3.38 -0.45 8.22
C ILE A 92 -4.03 -1.45 7.26
N SER A 93 -4.49 -2.60 7.76
CA SER A 93 -5.17 -3.61 6.95
C SER A 93 -6.43 -3.08 6.25
N LYS A 94 -7.25 -2.28 6.93
CA LYS A 94 -8.44 -1.65 6.34
C LYS A 94 -8.05 -0.70 5.22
N ASN A 95 -7.02 0.13 5.43
CA ASN A 95 -6.60 1.14 4.47
C ASN A 95 -5.93 0.50 3.24
N LEU A 96 -5.07 -0.51 3.43
CA LEU A 96 -4.48 -1.28 2.33
C LEU A 96 -5.55 -1.93 1.44
N ASN A 97 -6.56 -2.55 2.05
CA ASN A 97 -7.66 -3.15 1.30
C ASN A 97 -8.50 -2.10 0.54
N LYS A 98 -8.69 -0.91 1.11
CA LYS A 98 -9.36 0.21 0.40
C LYS A 98 -8.54 0.69 -0.79
N LEU A 99 -7.24 0.92 -0.60
CA LEU A 99 -6.33 1.32 -1.68
C LEU A 99 -6.30 0.28 -2.80
N ARG A 100 -6.22 -1.02 -2.46
CA ARG A 100 -6.28 -2.11 -3.45
C ARG A 100 -7.56 -2.08 -4.27
N LYS A 101 -8.71 -1.84 -3.63
CA LYS A 101 -10.00 -1.73 -4.33
C LYS A 101 -10.03 -0.54 -5.28
N MET A 102 -9.56 0.63 -4.85
CA MET A 102 -9.49 1.81 -5.73
C MET A 102 -8.52 1.59 -6.89
N ARG A 103 -7.33 1.03 -6.64
CA ARG A 103 -6.37 0.65 -7.68
C ARG A 103 -6.97 -0.32 -8.70
N ASN A 104 -7.75 -1.31 -8.26
CA ASN A 104 -8.42 -2.22 -9.19
C ASN A 104 -9.43 -1.49 -10.08
N GLN A 105 -10.19 -0.54 -9.54
CA GLN A 105 -11.14 0.27 -10.32
C GLN A 105 -10.40 1.14 -11.34
N GLU A 106 -9.34 1.83 -10.92
CA GLU A 106 -8.56 2.71 -11.80
C GLU A 106 -7.83 1.98 -12.93
N ASP A 107 -7.40 0.74 -12.70
CA ASP A 107 -6.66 -0.01 -13.71
C ASP A 107 -7.57 -0.71 -14.74
N TYR A 108 -8.79 -1.10 -14.36
CA TYR A 108 -9.64 -1.96 -15.19
C TYR A 108 -10.97 -1.33 -15.61
N ASP A 109 -11.49 -0.37 -14.86
CA ASP A 109 -12.78 0.24 -15.18
C ASP A 109 -12.60 1.41 -16.15
N LYS A 110 -13.21 1.27 -17.34
CA LYS A 110 -13.25 2.33 -18.36
C LYS A 110 -14.07 3.53 -17.89
N ILE A 111 -15.12 3.29 -17.09
CA ILE A 111 -16.01 4.31 -16.55
C ILE A 111 -15.96 4.21 -15.03
N ILE A 112 -15.60 5.31 -14.37
CA ILE A 112 -15.51 5.38 -12.92
C ILE A 112 -16.65 6.26 -12.42
N SER A 113 -17.43 5.72 -11.48
CA SER A 113 -18.61 6.39 -10.92
C SER A 113 -18.26 7.54 -9.98
N LYS A 114 -17.04 7.56 -9.44
CA LYS A 114 -16.52 8.58 -8.55
C LYS A 114 -15.54 9.50 -9.28
N PRO A 115 -15.52 10.82 -8.98
CA PRO A 115 -14.51 11.71 -9.55
C PRO A 115 -13.08 11.24 -9.23
N LEU A 116 -12.22 11.17 -10.25
CA LEU A 116 -10.82 10.78 -10.12
C LEU A 116 -10.05 11.66 -9.13
N SER A 117 -10.31 12.97 -9.15
CA SER A 117 -9.76 13.94 -8.19
C SER A 117 -10.09 13.54 -6.75
N GLN A 118 -11.31 13.06 -6.49
CA GLN A 118 -11.69 12.57 -5.17
C GLN A 118 -11.01 11.23 -4.82
N MET A 119 -10.83 10.34 -5.80
CA MET A 119 -10.17 9.05 -5.58
C MET A 119 -8.69 9.20 -5.28
N ILE A 120 -7.96 10.06 -5.98
CA ILE A 120 -6.54 10.30 -5.71
C ILE A 120 -6.33 10.98 -4.35
N ASN A 121 -7.16 11.97 -3.98
CA ASN A 121 -7.13 12.61 -2.66
C ASN A 121 -7.41 11.61 -1.52
N ASP A 122 -8.40 10.73 -1.69
CA ASP A 122 -8.67 9.70 -0.69
C ASP A 122 -7.54 8.67 -0.59
N SER A 123 -6.91 8.34 -1.73
CA SER A 123 -5.77 7.44 -1.76
C SER A 123 -4.56 8.01 -1.03
N GLU A 124 -4.28 9.30 -1.22
CA GLU A 124 -3.24 10.02 -0.50
C GLU A 124 -3.48 9.95 1.02
N LYS A 125 -4.68 10.30 1.50
CA LYS A 125 -5.03 10.27 2.93
C LYS A 125 -4.84 8.88 3.55
N LEU A 126 -5.28 7.85 2.84
CA LEU A 126 -5.13 6.46 3.30
C LEU A 126 -3.65 6.04 3.32
N SER A 127 -2.88 6.42 2.31
CA SER A 127 -1.46 6.13 2.20
C SER A 127 -0.65 6.81 3.31
N LYS A 128 -0.82 8.12 3.49
CA LYS A 128 -0.22 8.90 4.60
C LYS A 128 -0.51 8.23 5.94
N ARG A 129 -1.77 7.87 6.19
CA ARG A 129 -2.15 7.22 7.44
C ARG A 129 -1.50 5.85 7.64
N ILE A 130 -1.27 5.07 6.58
CA ILE A 130 -0.53 3.80 6.68
C ILE A 130 0.91 4.08 7.09
N LEU A 131 1.59 4.99 6.39
CA LEU A 131 3.01 5.30 6.62
C LEU A 131 3.24 5.85 8.04
N GLU A 132 2.38 6.75 8.52
CA GLU A 132 2.39 7.21 9.91
C GLU A 132 2.31 6.04 10.90
N LEU A 133 1.32 5.15 10.73
CA LEU A 133 1.10 4.03 11.64
C LEU A 133 2.24 3.02 11.61
N LEU A 134 2.92 2.84 10.46
CA LEU A 134 4.13 2.02 10.37
C LEU A 134 5.26 2.63 11.20
N ASN A 135 5.48 3.94 11.10
CA ASN A 135 6.48 4.63 11.92
C ASN A 135 6.17 4.52 13.41
N GLU A 136 4.89 4.57 13.82
CA GLU A 136 4.50 4.40 15.21
C GLU A 136 4.53 2.92 15.71
N LEU A 137 4.80 1.95 14.83
CA LEU A 137 4.95 0.53 15.15
C LEU A 137 6.42 0.07 15.21
N ASN A 138 7.35 0.92 14.73
CA ASN A 138 8.79 0.74 14.89
C ASN A 138 9.21 0.91 16.36
#